data_AF-A0A961YNI1-F1
#
_entry.id   AF-A0A961YNI1-F1
#
_cell.length_a   1.000
_cell.length_b   1.000
_cell.length_c   1.000
_cell.angle_alpha   90.00
_cell.angle_beta   90.00
_cell.angle_gamma   90.00
#
_symmetry.space_group_name_H-M   'P 1'
#
loop_
_entity.id
_entity.type
_entity.pdbx_description
1 polymer ?
#
loop_
_entity_poly.entity_id
_entity_poly.type
_entity_poly.pdbx_seq_one_letter_code
_entity_poly.pdbx_strand_id
1 'polypeptide(L)'
;LMRTTAEENAAMGRWIGDKLNRMEGQVRFLIPEGGVSLIDVEGQPFHDPQADAALFAALEETVKTTDRRRLIRLPHAINDPEFAEAAVAHFLEIAT
;
A
#
# COMPACT_ATOMS: atom_id res chain seq x y z
N LEU A 1 -3.56 -4.27 -20.79
CA LEU A 1 -3.72 -3.84 -19.38
C LEU A 1 -4.86 -2.83 -19.36
N MET A 2 -5.66 -2.79 -18.28
CA MET A 2 -6.73 -1.80 -18.07
C MET A 2 -6.45 -1.08 -16.75
N ARG A 3 -6.53 0.26 -16.72
CA ARG A 3 -6.36 1.03 -15.49
C ARG A 3 -7.59 0.83 -14.60
N THR A 4 -7.37 0.49 -13.33
CA THR A 4 -8.42 0.42 -12.32
C THR A 4 -8.89 1.81 -11.95
N THR A 5 -10.19 1.94 -11.70
CA THR A 5 -10.84 3.18 -11.30
C THR A 5 -10.64 3.46 -9.80
N ALA A 6 -10.92 4.69 -9.36
CA ALA A 6 -10.90 5.04 -7.93
C ALA A 6 -11.89 4.22 -7.09
N GLU A 7 -13.06 3.89 -7.64
CA GLU A 7 -14.06 3.05 -6.95
C GLU A 7 -13.53 1.62 -6.72
N GLU A 8 -12.94 1.03 -7.77
CA GLU A 8 -12.32 -0.30 -7.68
C GLU A 8 -11.14 -0.30 -6.70
N ASN A 9 -10.32 0.74 -6.71
CA ASN A 9 -9.20 0.91 -5.77
C ASN A 9 -9.68 1.03 -4.32
N ALA A 10 -10.72 1.80 -4.05
CA ALA A 10 -11.33 1.86 -2.72
C ALA A 10 -11.90 0.49 -2.30
N ALA A 11 -12.51 -0.26 -3.23
CA ALA A 11 -13.00 -1.61 -2.95
C ALA A 11 -11.85 -2.58 -2.62
N MET A 12 -10.75 -2.51 -3.37
CA MET A 12 -9.54 -3.28 -3.07
C MET A 12 -8.93 -2.90 -1.73
N GLY A 13 -8.84 -1.61 -1.40
CA GLY A 13 -8.32 -1.13 -0.10
C GLY A 13 -9.11 -1.68 1.08
N ARG A 14 -10.45 -1.63 1.00
CA ARG A 14 -11.33 -2.26 2.01
C ARG A 14 -11.10 -3.77 2.10
N TRP A 15 -11.07 -4.46 0.96
CA TRP A 15 -10.88 -5.90 0.93
C TRP A 15 -9.53 -6.34 1.53
N ILE A 16 -8.44 -5.63 1.19
CA ILE A 16 -7.11 -5.86 1.75
C ILE A 16 -7.14 -5.60 3.27
N GLY A 17 -7.66 -4.44 3.68
CA GLY A 17 -7.74 -4.06 5.10
C GLY A 17 -8.49 -5.10 5.95
N ASP A 18 -9.59 -5.64 5.45
CA ASP A 18 -10.35 -6.71 6.10
C ASP A 18 -9.56 -8.00 6.26
N LYS A 19 -8.65 -8.32 5.33
CA LYS A 19 -7.74 -9.46 5.46
C LYS A 19 -6.67 -9.20 6.50
N LEU A 20 -6.04 -8.03 6.48
CA LEU A 20 -5.02 -7.64 7.47
C LEU A 20 -5.59 -7.66 8.90
N ASN A 21 -6.85 -7.27 9.06
CA ASN A 21 -7.55 -7.28 10.35
C ASN A 21 -7.69 -8.69 10.97
N ARG A 22 -7.61 -9.75 10.16
CA ARG A 22 -7.73 -11.15 10.60
C ARG A 22 -6.39 -11.81 10.90
N MET A 23 -5.27 -11.14 10.63
CA MET A 23 -3.93 -11.65 10.92
C MET A 23 -3.63 -11.53 12.41
N GLU A 24 -3.11 -12.60 13.01
CA GLU A 24 -2.77 -12.66 14.44
C GLU A 24 -1.27 -12.41 14.72
N GLY A 25 -0.43 -12.56 13.69
CA GLY A 25 1.01 -12.31 13.74
C GLY A 25 1.39 -10.84 13.58
N GLN A 26 2.70 -10.57 13.53
CA GLN A 26 3.22 -9.25 13.17
C GLN A 26 2.94 -8.98 11.68
N VAL A 27 2.49 -7.76 11.39
CA VAL A 27 2.14 -7.30 10.05
C VAL A 27 2.66 -5.89 9.83
N ARG A 28 3.30 -5.69 8.69
CA ARG A 28 3.72 -4.39 8.15
C ARG A 28 3.14 -4.30 6.75
N PHE A 29 2.28 -3.32 6.50
CA PHE A 29 1.77 -3.05 5.16
C PHE A 29 2.30 -1.69 4.69
N LEU A 30 3.10 -1.70 3.64
CA LEU A 30 3.79 -0.53 3.12
C LEU A 30 2.99 0.05 1.94
N ILE A 31 2.73 1.35 1.98
CA ILE A 31 2.04 2.13 0.94
C ILE A 31 3.10 2.93 0.15
N PRO A 32 3.27 2.68 -1.17
CA PRO A 32 4.14 3.46 -2.02
C PRO A 32 3.43 4.72 -2.52
N GLU A 33 3.64 5.86 -1.86
CA GLU A 33 2.95 7.12 -2.21
C GLU A 33 3.37 7.69 -3.57
N GLY A 34 4.49 7.22 -4.12
CA GLY A 34 4.97 7.63 -5.45
C GLY A 34 4.38 6.82 -6.60
N GLY A 35 3.54 5.81 -6.33
CA GLY A 35 2.89 5.00 -7.35
C GLY A 35 3.01 3.48 -7.12
N VAL A 36 1.95 2.74 -7.45
CA VAL A 36 1.87 1.28 -7.19
C VAL A 36 2.42 0.39 -8.30
N SER A 37 2.90 0.97 -9.41
CA SER A 37 3.52 0.22 -10.51
C SER A 37 4.45 1.09 -11.34
N LEU A 38 5.26 0.47 -12.22
CA LEU A 38 6.18 1.19 -13.10
C LEU A 38 5.47 2.17 -14.05
N ILE A 39 4.23 1.86 -14.43
CA ILE A 39 3.43 2.68 -15.36
C ILE A 39 2.43 3.59 -14.65
N ASP A 40 2.47 3.62 -13.32
CA ASP A 40 1.59 4.41 -12.45
C ASP A 40 2.41 5.42 -11.65
N VAL A 41 3.20 6.20 -12.37
CA VAL A 41 4.04 7.29 -11.85
C VAL A 41 3.90 8.49 -12.79
N GLU A 42 4.23 9.70 -12.34
CA GLU A 42 4.02 10.91 -13.13
C GLU A 42 4.53 10.80 -14.59
N GLY A 43 3.67 11.17 -15.54
CA GLY A 43 3.94 11.09 -16.97
C GLY A 43 3.74 9.72 -17.62
N GLN A 44 3.41 8.66 -16.85
CA GLN A 44 3.11 7.34 -17.39
C GLN A 44 1.62 7.12 -17.68
N PRO A 45 1.26 6.16 -18.56
CA PRO A 45 -0.12 6.01 -19.04
C PRO A 45 -1.16 5.71 -17.96
N PHE A 46 -0.76 5.14 -16.83
CA PHE A 46 -1.67 4.74 -15.75
C PHE A 46 -1.60 5.66 -14.54
N HIS A 47 -0.81 6.74 -14.59
CA HIS A 47 -0.72 7.70 -13.49
C HIS A 47 -2.09 8.31 -13.18
N ASP A 48 -2.63 7.93 -12.02
CA ASP A 48 -3.90 8.44 -11.53
C ASP A 48 -3.83 8.65 -10.02
N PRO A 49 -3.47 9.88 -9.58
CA PRO A 49 -3.40 10.21 -8.16
C PRO A 49 -4.71 10.03 -7.39
N GLN A 50 -5.86 10.09 -8.07
CA GLN A 50 -7.16 9.91 -7.41
C GLN A 50 -7.42 8.44 -7.13
N ALA A 51 -7.04 7.54 -8.05
CA ALA A 51 -7.12 6.10 -7.85
C ALA A 51 -6.23 5.65 -6.68
N ASP A 52 -5.00 6.15 -6.62
CA ASP A 52 -4.06 5.83 -5.55
C ASP A 52 -4.54 6.38 -4.20
N ALA A 53 -4.98 7.64 -4.16
CA ALA A 53 -5.56 8.23 -2.95
C ALA A 53 -6.78 7.45 -2.44
N ALA A 54 -7.63 6.95 -3.35
CA ALA A 54 -8.79 6.14 -2.98
C ALA A 54 -8.40 4.78 -2.38
N LEU A 55 -7.37 4.13 -2.92
CA LEU A 55 -6.79 2.91 -2.34
C LEU A 55 -6.26 3.17 -0.93
N PHE A 56 -5.46 4.23 -0.78
CA PHE A 56 -4.76 4.52 0.47
C PHE A 56 -5.72 4.95 1.58
N ALA A 57 -6.70 5.82 1.26
CA ALA A 57 -7.73 6.21 2.21
C ALA A 57 -8.56 5.00 2.66
N ALA A 58 -8.98 4.13 1.74
CA ALA A 58 -9.72 2.93 2.09
C ALA A 58 -8.92 1.98 2.99
N LEU A 59 -7.60 1.85 2.77
CA LEU A 59 -6.72 1.09 3.66
C LEU A 59 -6.66 1.72 5.06
N GLU A 60 -6.45 3.04 5.15
CA GLU A 60 -6.38 3.77 6.43
C GLU A 60 -7.68 3.69 7.23
N GLU A 61 -8.83 3.81 6.57
CA GLU A 61 -10.15 3.72 7.20
C GLU A 61 -10.47 2.29 7.68
N THR A 62 -9.98 1.27 6.96
CA THR A 62 -10.36 -0.13 7.23
C THR A 62 -9.41 -0.82 8.19
N VAL A 63 -8.10 -0.56 8.10
CA VAL A 63 -7.09 -1.26 8.90
C VAL A 63 -7.15 -0.82 10.36
N LYS A 64 -7.40 -1.78 11.26
CA LYS A 64 -7.32 -1.55 12.70
C LYS A 64 -5.87 -1.59 13.15
N THR A 65 -5.20 -0.45 13.17
CA THR A 65 -3.78 -0.36 13.57
C THR A 65 -3.59 -0.80 15.03
N THR A 66 -2.55 -1.60 15.28
CA THR A 66 -2.14 -2.07 16.61
C THR A 66 -0.62 -2.11 16.70
N ASP A 67 -0.07 -2.44 17.87
CA ASP A 67 1.38 -2.64 18.03
C ASP A 67 1.92 -3.72 17.07
N ARG A 68 1.10 -4.71 16.73
CA ARG A 68 1.46 -5.82 15.84
C ARG A 68 1.13 -5.57 14.38
N ARG A 69 0.15 -4.71 14.07
CA ARG A 69 -0.31 -4.44 12.69
C ARG A 69 -0.19 -2.96 12.39
N ARG A 70 0.74 -2.62 11.50
CA ARG A 70 1.04 -1.24 11.14
C ARG A 70 0.85 -1.01 9.64
N LEU A 71 0.20 0.09 9.32
CA LEU A 71 0.17 0.67 7.98
C LEU A 71 1.27 1.73 7.92
N ILE A 72 2.16 1.63 6.93
CA ILE A 72 3.37 2.46 6.83
C ILE A 72 3.36 3.14 5.46
N ARG A 73 3.40 4.47 5.46
CA ARG A 73 3.45 5.27 4.23
C ARG A 73 4.90 5.61 3.91
N LEU A 74 5.28 5.44 2.66
CA LEU A 74 6.63 5.73 2.17
C LEU A 74 6.54 6.68 0.97
N PRO A 75 7.31 7.79 0.95
CA PRO A 75 7.28 8.79 -0.12
C PRO A 75 8.07 8.34 -1.36
N HIS A 76 7.83 7.10 -1.80
CA HIS A 76 8.55 6.41 -2.86
C HIS A 76 7.57 5.68 -3.78
N ALA A 77 7.90 5.57 -5.06
CA ALA A 77 7.22 4.63 -5.94
C ALA A 77 7.61 3.19 -5.58
N ILE A 78 6.76 2.22 -5.90
CA ILE A 78 7.00 0.81 -5.53
C ILE A 78 8.31 0.23 -6.09
N ASN A 79 8.82 0.80 -7.19
CA ASN A 79 10.03 0.35 -7.88
C ASN A 79 11.29 1.17 -7.52
N ASP A 80 11.18 2.15 -6.62
CA ASP A 80 12.34 2.89 -6.15
C ASP A 80 13.18 1.98 -5.22
N PRO A 81 14.52 2.03 -5.31
CA PRO A 81 15.41 1.27 -4.43
C PRO A 81 15.09 1.47 -2.94
N GLU A 82 14.75 2.70 -2.53
CA GLU A 82 14.41 3.07 -1.17
C GLU A 82 13.16 2.35 -0.66
N PHE A 83 12.17 2.09 -1.53
CA PHE A 83 11.00 1.29 -1.16
C PHE A 83 11.38 -0.17 -0.91
N ALA A 84 12.25 -0.73 -1.74
CA ALA A 84 12.75 -2.10 -1.57
C ALA A 84 13.58 -2.24 -0.28
N GLU A 85 14.46 -1.28 0.02
CA GLU A 85 15.23 -1.24 1.25
C GLU A 85 14.32 -1.17 2.49
N ALA A 86 13.30 -0.31 2.47
CA ALA A 86 12.31 -0.21 3.54
C ALA A 86 11.52 -1.51 3.73
N ALA A 87 11.14 -2.18 2.64
CA ALA A 87 10.44 -3.47 2.71
C ALA A 87 11.30 -4.55 3.40
N VAL A 88 12.58 -4.64 3.05
CA VAL A 88 13.51 -5.58 3.69
C VAL A 88 13.71 -5.23 5.16
N ALA A 89 13.90 -3.95 5.49
CA ALA A 89 14.07 -3.50 6.88
C ALA A 89 12.86 -3.89 7.74
N HIS A 90 11.64 -3.59 7.29
CA HIS A 90 10.42 -3.94 8.02
C HIS A 90 10.14 -5.44 8.09
N PHE A 91 10.58 -6.22 7.11
CA PHE A 91 10.53 -7.67 7.19
C PHE A 91 11.45 -8.21 8.29
N LEU A 92 12.72 -7.77 8.31
CA LEU A 92 13.70 -8.22 9.29
C LEU A 92 13.32 -7.85 10.73
N GLU A 93 12.62 -6.72 10.94
CA GLU A 93 12.08 -6.31 12.24
C GLU A 93 11.07 -7.30 12.85
N ILE A 94 10.37 -8.08 12.02
CA ILE A 94 9.27 -8.95 12.45
C ILE A 94 9.50 -10.43 12.19
N ALA A 95 10.61 -10.79 11.55
CA ALA A 95 10.96 -12.15 11.16
C ALA A 95 11.69 -12.94 12.27
N THR A 96 11.72 -12.41 13.50
CA THR A 96 12.32 -13.05 14.69
C THR A 96 11.34 -13.95 15.43
#